data_AF-A0A6A6NK77-F1
#
_entry.id   AF-A0A6A6NK77-F1
#
_cell.length_a   1.000
_cell.length_b   1.000
_cell.length_c   1.000
_cell.angle_alpha   90.00
_cell.angle_beta   90.00
_cell.angle_gamma   90.00
#
_symmetry.space_group_name_H-M   'P 1'
#
loop_
_entity.id
_entity.type
_entity.pdbx_description
1 polymer ?
#
loop_
_entity_poly.entity_id
_entity_poly.type
_entity_poly.pdbx_seq_one_letter_code
_entity_poly.pdbx_strand_id
1 'polypeptide(L)'
;MDYKHPIRDMSAIAMLIVCLQLHCAVVKSGTAFVTSVLNALISTYVKCASSPSVISSSLMGVARRLFDDMPEKDELSWTTIITGYVKNDDLDSAREFFYGSGMCEKMVVAWNAMISGYMHRGLYKEALEMFRKMYLSGMQLDEFTFTSIISVCANAGFFQLGKELHAYILKTEVNPSPDFSLPVNNALITLYWRCGRVDEAREIFNYMPVRDLVSWNAILSAM
;
A
#
# COMPACT_ATOMS: atom_id res chain seq x y z
N MET A 1 3.41 30.25 -19.81
CA MET A 1 3.36 29.44 -21.05
C MET A 1 4.25 28.23 -20.83
N ASP A 2 3.65 27.12 -20.43
CA ASP A 2 4.33 25.88 -20.03
C ASP A 2 4.50 24.94 -21.24
N TYR A 3 5.73 24.75 -21.70
CA TYR A 3 6.08 23.87 -22.84
C TYR A 3 6.40 22.42 -22.43
N LYS A 4 6.07 21.97 -21.21
CA LYS A 4 6.39 20.62 -20.70
C LYS A 4 5.31 19.55 -20.93
N HIS A 5 4.16 19.88 -21.49
CA HIS A 5 3.03 18.96 -21.65
C HIS A 5 3.14 17.88 -22.76
N PRO A 6 3.63 18.16 -23.98
CA PRO A 6 3.45 17.22 -25.10
C PRO A 6 4.26 15.91 -24.99
N ILE A 7 5.38 15.91 -24.27
CA ILE A 7 6.22 14.71 -24.11
C ILE A 7 5.58 13.71 -23.14
N ARG A 8 4.88 14.20 -22.11
CA ARG A 8 4.17 13.34 -21.14
C ARG A 8 2.97 12.65 -21.80
N ASP A 9 2.22 13.38 -22.62
CA ASP A 9 1.07 12.83 -23.33
C ASP A 9 1.47 11.75 -24.35
N MET A 10 2.61 11.91 -25.03
CA MET A 10 3.13 10.90 -25.96
C MET A 10 3.52 9.59 -25.24
N SER A 11 4.04 9.67 -24.01
CA SER A 11 4.39 8.49 -23.20
C SER A 11 3.16 7.72 -22.69
N ALA A 12 2.10 8.43 -22.34
CA ALA A 12 0.82 7.88 -21.91
C ALA A 12 0.09 7.16 -23.06
N ILE A 13 0.07 7.75 -24.24
CA ILE A 13 -0.49 7.14 -25.45
C ILE A 13 0.28 5.87 -25.83
N ALA A 14 1.61 5.89 -25.76
CA ALA A 14 2.44 4.71 -26.03
C ALA A 14 2.13 3.56 -25.05
N MET A 15 1.98 3.86 -23.76
CA MET A 15 1.60 2.85 -22.75
C MET A 15 0.21 2.26 -23.02
N LEU A 16 -0.78 3.07 -23.39
CA LEU A 16 -2.11 2.59 -23.74
C LEU A 16 -2.08 1.66 -24.97
N ILE A 17 -1.31 2.02 -26.00
CA ILE A 17 -1.13 1.19 -27.20
C ILE A 17 -0.52 -0.17 -26.84
N VAL A 18 0.50 -0.19 -25.98
CA VAL A 18 1.09 -1.45 -25.49
C VAL A 18 0.07 -2.27 -24.70
N CYS A 19 -0.68 -1.64 -23.80
CA CYS A 19 -1.78 -2.26 -23.03
C CYS A 19 -2.80 -2.95 -23.98
N LEU A 20 -3.21 -2.30 -25.07
CA LEU A 20 -4.13 -2.85 -26.08
C LEU A 20 -3.51 -3.94 -26.98
N GLN A 21 -2.24 -3.78 -27.38
CA GLN A 21 -1.52 -4.77 -28.19
C GLN A 21 -1.36 -6.08 -27.43
N LEU A 22 -0.98 -6.01 -26.15
CA LEU A 22 -0.86 -7.17 -25.27
C LEU A 22 -2.19 -7.89 -25.10
N HIS A 23 -3.28 -7.15 -24.85
CA HIS A 23 -4.61 -7.72 -24.78
C HIS A 23 -4.98 -8.46 -26.07
N CYS A 24 -4.79 -7.81 -27.23
CA CYS A 24 -5.09 -8.41 -28.53
C CYS A 24 -4.24 -9.67 -28.78
N ALA A 25 -2.96 -9.67 -28.39
CA ALA A 25 -2.09 -10.81 -28.51
C ALA A 25 -2.58 -12.00 -27.67
N VAL A 26 -2.97 -11.77 -26.41
CA VAL A 26 -3.51 -12.80 -25.51
C VAL A 26 -4.78 -13.45 -26.04
N VAL A 27 -5.67 -12.64 -26.64
CA VAL A 27 -6.89 -13.15 -27.28
C VAL A 27 -6.55 -13.98 -28.51
N LYS A 28 -5.65 -13.50 -29.38
CA LYS A 28 -5.25 -14.19 -30.62
C LYS A 28 -4.48 -15.49 -30.37
N SER A 29 -3.64 -15.54 -29.34
CA SER A 29 -2.93 -16.75 -28.94
C SER A 29 -3.85 -17.81 -28.31
N GLY A 30 -5.10 -17.44 -28.01
CA GLY A 30 -6.04 -18.29 -27.30
C GLY A 30 -5.70 -18.46 -25.82
N THR A 31 -4.71 -17.75 -25.28
CA THR A 31 -4.26 -17.93 -23.88
C THR A 31 -5.07 -17.12 -22.86
N ALA A 32 -6.22 -16.57 -23.27
CA ALA A 32 -7.10 -15.75 -22.44
C ALA A 32 -7.79 -16.50 -21.29
N PHE A 33 -7.55 -17.81 -21.15
CA PHE A 33 -8.02 -18.63 -20.03
C PHE A 33 -6.92 -18.92 -18.99
N VAL A 34 -5.67 -18.53 -19.26
CA VAL A 34 -4.53 -18.84 -18.38
C VAL A 34 -4.39 -17.77 -17.30
N THR A 35 -4.55 -18.16 -16.03
CA THR A 35 -4.54 -17.27 -14.85
C THR A 35 -3.31 -16.36 -14.80
N SER A 36 -2.10 -16.90 -15.05
CA SER A 36 -0.87 -16.10 -15.02
C SER A 36 -0.81 -15.03 -16.12
N VAL A 37 -1.36 -15.32 -17.30
CA VAL A 37 -1.45 -14.37 -18.42
C VAL A 37 -2.44 -13.27 -18.10
N LEU A 38 -3.60 -13.62 -17.55
CA LEU A 38 -4.62 -12.65 -17.12
C LEU A 38 -4.08 -11.75 -15.98
N ASN A 39 -3.39 -12.32 -14.99
CA ASN A 39 -2.74 -11.55 -13.92
C ASN A 39 -1.69 -10.57 -14.45
N ALA A 40 -0.87 -10.99 -15.41
CA ALA A 40 0.10 -10.10 -16.06
C ALA A 40 -0.60 -8.95 -16.81
N LEU A 41 -1.70 -9.24 -17.51
CA LEU A 41 -2.47 -8.24 -18.23
C LEU A 41 -3.16 -7.25 -17.28
N ILE A 42 -3.80 -7.73 -16.21
CA ILE A 42 -4.40 -6.92 -15.15
C ILE A 42 -3.36 -6.01 -14.51
N SER A 43 -2.19 -6.55 -14.13
CA SER A 43 -1.08 -5.78 -13.56
C SER A 43 -0.62 -4.66 -14.51
N THR A 44 -0.60 -4.95 -15.82
CA THR A 44 -0.23 -3.97 -16.85
C THR A 44 -1.26 -2.84 -16.93
N TYR A 45 -2.56 -3.16 -16.95
CA TYR A 45 -3.62 -2.15 -16.94
C TYR A 45 -3.63 -1.31 -15.68
N VAL A 46 -3.47 -1.92 -14.50
CA VAL A 46 -3.39 -1.22 -13.22
C VAL A 46 -2.23 -0.23 -13.20
N LYS A 47 -1.05 -0.63 -13.71
CA LYS A 47 0.12 0.26 -13.83
C LYS A 47 -0.11 1.38 -14.86
N CYS A 48 -0.69 1.06 -16.02
CA CYS A 48 -1.08 2.04 -17.04
C CYS A 48 -2.03 3.10 -16.42
N ALA A 49 -2.97 2.68 -15.56
CA ALA A 49 -3.94 3.56 -14.91
C ALA A 49 -3.29 4.55 -13.92
N SER A 50 -2.22 4.15 -13.23
CA SER A 50 -1.54 5.00 -12.23
C SER A 50 -0.71 6.13 -12.84
N SER A 51 -0.61 6.19 -14.18
CA SER A 51 0.09 7.27 -14.87
C SER A 51 -0.75 8.56 -14.90
N PRO A 52 -0.20 9.72 -14.50
CA PRO A 52 -0.94 11.00 -14.43
C PRO A 52 -1.51 11.53 -15.76
N SER A 53 -1.18 10.90 -16.88
CA SER A 53 -1.45 11.40 -18.24
C SER A 53 -2.44 10.52 -19.04
N VAL A 54 -3.02 9.50 -18.41
CA VAL A 54 -4.06 8.64 -18.99
C VAL A 54 -5.37 8.80 -18.20
N ILE A 55 -6.51 8.55 -18.83
CA ILE A 55 -7.82 8.46 -18.15
C ILE A 55 -7.80 7.22 -17.23
N SER A 56 -7.32 7.40 -16.00
CA SER A 56 -7.07 6.34 -15.01
C SER A 56 -8.30 5.46 -14.75
N SER A 57 -9.48 6.08 -14.65
CA SER A 57 -10.75 5.38 -14.37
C SER A 57 -11.15 4.38 -15.44
N SER A 58 -10.88 4.67 -16.72
CA SER A 58 -11.23 3.79 -17.84
C SER A 58 -10.39 2.51 -17.82
N LEU A 59 -9.08 2.62 -17.57
CA LEU A 59 -8.19 1.46 -17.56
C LEU A 59 -8.36 0.59 -16.32
N MET A 60 -8.64 1.20 -15.17
CA MET A 60 -8.99 0.43 -13.98
C MET A 60 -10.28 -0.36 -14.19
N GLY A 61 -11.26 0.21 -14.91
CA GLY A 61 -12.46 -0.52 -15.33
C GLY A 61 -12.17 -1.72 -16.24
N VAL A 62 -11.20 -1.62 -17.16
CA VAL A 62 -10.78 -2.76 -17.99
C VAL A 62 -10.09 -3.83 -17.16
N ALA A 63 -9.17 -3.44 -16.27
CA ALA A 63 -8.52 -4.36 -15.35
C ALA A 63 -9.55 -5.12 -14.49
N ARG A 64 -10.58 -4.42 -14.02
CA ARG A 64 -11.66 -5.01 -13.23
C ARG A 64 -12.49 -6.01 -14.03
N ARG A 65 -12.88 -5.68 -15.26
CA ARG A 65 -13.61 -6.62 -16.13
C ARG A 65 -12.81 -7.87 -16.41
N LEU A 66 -11.52 -7.72 -16.74
CA LEU A 66 -10.62 -8.87 -16.95
C LEU A 66 -10.54 -9.74 -15.72
N PHE A 67 -10.44 -9.14 -14.53
CA PHE A 67 -10.49 -9.85 -13.26
C PHE A 67 -11.82 -10.61 -13.10
N ASP A 68 -12.95 -9.95 -13.29
CA ASP A 68 -14.28 -10.55 -13.12
C ASP A 68 -14.46 -11.75 -14.07
N ASP A 69 -13.99 -11.65 -15.31
CA ASP A 69 -14.05 -12.69 -16.35
C ASP A 69 -13.07 -13.87 -16.13
N MET A 70 -12.12 -13.77 -15.18
CA MET A 70 -11.18 -14.86 -14.91
C MET A 70 -11.92 -16.13 -14.45
N PRO A 71 -11.65 -17.31 -15.07
CA PRO A 71 -12.30 -18.57 -14.68
C PRO A 71 -11.87 -19.01 -13.27
N GLU A 72 -10.60 -18.81 -12.93
CA GLU A 72 -10.04 -19.02 -11.61
C GLU A 72 -9.27 -17.79 -11.19
N LYS A 73 -9.47 -17.35 -9.94
CA LYS A 73 -8.81 -16.18 -9.34
C LYS A 73 -7.93 -16.66 -8.21
N ASP A 74 -6.66 -16.25 -8.22
CA ASP A 74 -5.71 -16.55 -7.16
C ASP A 74 -5.45 -15.31 -6.28
N GLU A 75 -4.65 -15.48 -5.23
CA GLU A 75 -4.29 -14.40 -4.32
C GLU A 75 -3.67 -13.20 -5.05
N LEU A 76 -2.89 -13.46 -6.12
CA LEU A 76 -2.28 -12.40 -6.93
C LEU A 76 -3.36 -11.59 -7.68
N SER A 77 -4.38 -12.23 -8.24
CA SER A 77 -5.49 -11.54 -8.91
C SER A 77 -6.17 -10.56 -7.94
N TRP A 78 -6.50 -11.03 -6.73
CA TRP A 78 -7.17 -10.23 -5.70
C TRP A 78 -6.31 -9.07 -5.20
N THR A 79 -5.06 -9.35 -4.82
CA THR A 79 -4.11 -8.33 -4.34
C THR A 79 -3.83 -7.27 -5.40
N THR A 80 -3.73 -7.65 -6.68
CA THR A 80 -3.45 -6.71 -7.77
C THR A 80 -4.59 -5.71 -7.96
N ILE A 81 -5.85 -6.15 -7.89
CA ILE A 81 -7.00 -5.25 -8.04
C ILE A 81 -7.13 -4.30 -6.84
N ILE A 82 -7.06 -4.81 -5.61
CA ILE A 82 -7.22 -3.96 -4.42
C ILE A 82 -6.08 -2.92 -4.31
N THR A 83 -4.83 -3.34 -4.50
CA THR A 83 -3.68 -2.42 -4.51
C THR A 83 -3.74 -1.47 -5.70
N GLY A 84 -4.31 -1.91 -6.83
CA GLY A 84 -4.56 -1.09 -8.00
C GLY A 84 -5.53 0.04 -7.71
N TYR A 85 -6.70 -0.24 -7.13
CA TYR A 85 -7.65 0.80 -6.75
C TYR A 85 -7.02 1.81 -5.78
N VAL A 86 -6.32 1.34 -4.73
CA VAL A 86 -5.65 2.21 -3.77
C VAL A 86 -4.59 3.11 -4.43
N LYS A 87 -3.72 2.54 -5.29
CA LYS A 87 -2.68 3.31 -5.98
C LYS A 87 -3.22 4.32 -6.99
N ASN A 88 -4.41 4.05 -7.53
CA ASN A 88 -5.12 4.95 -8.44
C ASN A 88 -6.02 5.96 -7.72
N ASP A 89 -5.90 6.05 -6.39
CA ASP A 89 -6.68 6.97 -5.57
C ASP A 89 -8.20 6.74 -5.69
N ASP A 90 -8.62 5.49 -5.89
CA ASP A 90 -10.04 5.10 -5.94
C ASP A 90 -10.38 4.25 -4.71
N LEU A 91 -10.38 4.88 -3.53
CA LEU A 91 -10.64 4.19 -2.27
C LEU A 91 -12.09 3.71 -2.12
N ASP A 92 -13.04 4.28 -2.86
CA ASP A 92 -14.44 3.86 -2.82
C ASP A 92 -14.60 2.51 -3.51
N SER A 93 -14.08 2.37 -4.74
CA SER A 93 -14.03 1.07 -5.42
C SER A 93 -13.18 0.06 -4.66
N ALA A 94 -12.08 0.49 -4.04
CA ALA A 94 -11.25 -0.38 -3.19
C ALA A 94 -12.07 -0.94 -2.02
N ARG A 95 -12.83 -0.09 -1.31
CA ARG A 95 -13.66 -0.47 -0.18
C ARG A 95 -14.80 -1.42 -0.59
N GLU A 96 -15.48 -1.12 -1.69
CA GLU A 96 -16.53 -1.98 -2.23
C GLU A 96 -15.98 -3.37 -2.59
N PHE A 97 -14.84 -3.41 -3.30
CA PHE A 97 -14.18 -4.66 -3.67
C PHE A 97 -13.72 -5.48 -2.46
N PHE A 98 -13.19 -4.79 -1.45
CA PHE A 98 -12.70 -5.40 -0.22
C PHE A 98 -13.81 -6.18 0.51
N TYR A 99 -14.98 -5.55 0.72
CA TYR A 99 -16.09 -6.16 1.44
C TYR A 99 -17.00 -7.05 0.57
N GLY A 100 -17.05 -6.82 -0.75
CA GLY A 100 -17.98 -7.51 -1.64
C GLY A 100 -17.66 -8.99 -1.88
N SER A 101 -16.43 -9.43 -1.63
CA SER A 101 -15.97 -10.79 -1.98
C SER A 101 -15.65 -11.70 -0.80
N GLY A 102 -15.41 -11.14 0.40
CA GLY A 102 -14.92 -11.87 1.58
C GLY A 102 -13.52 -12.48 1.45
N MET A 103 -12.92 -12.50 0.24
CA MET A 103 -11.57 -13.03 0.00
C MET A 103 -10.50 -12.08 0.55
N CYS A 104 -10.65 -10.78 0.30
CA CYS A 104 -9.71 -9.76 0.75
C CYS A 104 -9.56 -9.73 2.29
N GLU A 105 -10.63 -10.07 3.03
CA GLU A 105 -10.60 -10.11 4.49
C GLU A 105 -9.65 -11.15 5.06
N LYS A 106 -9.26 -12.16 4.26
CA LYS A 106 -8.31 -13.21 4.65
C LYS A 106 -6.86 -12.89 4.31
N MET A 107 -6.59 -11.72 3.71
CA MET A 107 -5.31 -11.40 3.08
C MET A 107 -4.67 -10.17 3.74
N VAL A 108 -3.58 -10.36 4.48
CA VAL A 108 -2.81 -9.28 5.16
C VAL A 108 -2.48 -8.13 4.20
N VAL A 109 -2.05 -8.46 2.97
CA VAL A 109 -1.72 -7.48 1.93
C VAL A 109 -2.90 -6.56 1.58
N ALA A 110 -4.14 -7.07 1.55
CA ALA A 110 -5.30 -6.27 1.23
C ALA A 110 -5.64 -5.29 2.35
N TRP A 111 -5.52 -5.71 3.61
CA TRP A 111 -5.68 -4.83 4.77
C TRP A 111 -4.62 -3.74 4.80
N ASN A 112 -3.34 -4.12 4.62
CA ASN A 112 -2.22 -3.17 4.56
C ASN A 112 -2.41 -2.14 3.43
N ALA A 113 -2.88 -2.57 2.26
CA ALA A 113 -3.21 -1.67 1.16
C ALA A 113 -4.29 -0.64 1.56
N MET A 114 -5.38 -1.09 2.18
CA MET A 114 -6.46 -0.19 2.61
C MET A 114 -6.00 0.79 3.71
N ILE A 115 -5.27 0.30 4.72
CA ILE A 115 -4.72 1.13 5.80
C ILE A 115 -3.81 2.22 5.21
N SER A 116 -2.88 1.83 4.33
CA SER A 116 -1.96 2.76 3.67
C SER A 116 -2.72 3.78 2.81
N GLY A 117 -3.72 3.33 2.06
CA GLY A 117 -4.57 4.20 1.22
C GLY A 117 -5.27 5.29 2.03
N TYR A 118 -5.92 4.93 3.14
CA TYR A 118 -6.54 5.91 4.03
C TYR A 118 -5.52 6.85 4.67
N MET A 119 -4.37 6.32 5.11
CA MET A 119 -3.29 7.10 5.70
C MET A 119 -2.79 8.19 4.73
N HIS A 120 -2.54 7.85 3.46
CA HIS A 120 -2.09 8.81 2.44
C HIS A 120 -3.11 9.90 2.12
N ARG A 121 -4.41 9.62 2.26
CA ARG A 121 -5.48 10.62 2.14
C ARG A 121 -5.72 11.45 3.39
N GLY A 122 -4.99 11.20 4.48
CA GLY A 122 -5.24 11.85 5.77
C GLY A 122 -6.51 11.35 6.48
N LEU A 123 -7.11 10.25 6.01
CA LEU A 123 -8.30 9.62 6.57
C LEU A 123 -7.90 8.71 7.74
N TYR A 124 -7.31 9.31 8.78
CA TYR A 124 -6.66 8.59 9.87
C TYR A 124 -7.63 7.74 10.70
N LYS A 125 -8.88 8.16 10.85
CA LYS A 125 -9.90 7.40 11.60
C LYS A 125 -10.26 6.11 10.88
N GLU A 126 -10.44 6.19 9.57
CA GLU A 126 -10.74 5.05 8.70
C GLU A 126 -9.55 4.06 8.67
N ALA A 127 -8.32 4.58 8.62
CA ALA A 127 -7.12 3.74 8.73
C ALA A 127 -7.07 2.96 10.05
N LEU A 128 -7.36 3.62 11.18
CA LEU A 128 -7.41 2.98 12.50
C LEU A 128 -8.58 2.01 12.63
N GLU A 129 -9.72 2.30 12.01
CA GLU A 129 -10.87 1.39 11.99
C GLU A 129 -10.53 0.10 11.20
N MET A 130 -9.85 0.22 10.06
CA MET A 130 -9.36 -0.94 9.31
C MET A 130 -8.39 -1.77 10.14
N PHE A 131 -7.42 -1.13 10.80
CA PHE A 131 -6.49 -1.82 11.69
C PHE A 131 -7.20 -2.54 12.84
N ARG A 132 -8.16 -1.88 13.49
CA ARG A 132 -8.93 -2.50 14.57
C ARG A 132 -9.67 -3.74 14.09
N LYS A 133 -10.29 -3.69 12.90
CA LYS A 133 -10.97 -4.85 12.31
C LYS A 133 -9.97 -5.97 11.99
N MET A 134 -8.85 -5.67 11.34
CA MET A 134 -7.76 -6.63 11.09
C MET A 134 -7.28 -7.34 12.36
N TYR A 135 -7.03 -6.56 13.42
CA TYR A 135 -6.59 -7.08 14.72
C TYR A 135 -7.65 -7.97 15.38
N LEU A 136 -8.92 -7.53 15.38
CA LEU A 136 -10.03 -8.31 15.97
C LEU A 136 -10.35 -9.58 15.18
N SER A 137 -10.02 -9.63 13.90
CA SER A 137 -10.09 -10.85 13.08
C SER A 137 -8.97 -11.85 13.38
N GLY A 138 -8.07 -11.55 14.32
CA GLY A 138 -6.98 -12.44 14.74
C GLY A 138 -5.89 -12.60 13.69
N MET A 139 -5.79 -11.66 12.74
CA MET A 139 -4.74 -11.72 11.72
C MET A 139 -3.38 -11.37 12.32
N GLN A 140 -2.35 -12.04 11.85
CA GLN A 140 -0.97 -11.72 12.20
C GLN A 140 -0.59 -10.37 11.57
N LEU A 141 -0.13 -9.45 12.41
CA LEU A 141 0.36 -8.15 11.97
C LEU A 141 1.80 -8.30 11.49
N ASP A 142 2.16 -7.61 10.41
CA ASP A 142 3.51 -7.56 9.87
C ASP A 142 4.14 -6.17 10.06
N GLU A 143 5.40 -6.02 9.65
CA GLU A 143 6.12 -4.75 9.73
C GLU A 143 5.39 -3.63 8.98
N PHE A 144 4.76 -3.94 7.84
CA PHE A 144 3.99 -2.98 7.05
C PHE A 144 2.76 -2.48 7.81
N THR A 145 2.06 -3.37 8.52
CA THR A 145 0.93 -2.98 9.37
C THR A 145 1.41 -2.02 10.45
N PHE A 146 2.47 -2.38 11.18
CA PHE A 146 2.99 -1.55 12.27
C PHE A 146 3.47 -0.19 11.77
N THR A 147 4.29 -0.15 10.72
CA THR A 147 4.80 1.12 10.19
C THR A 147 3.68 2.04 9.71
N SER A 148 2.64 1.48 9.11
CA SER A 148 1.49 2.25 8.63
C SER A 148 0.72 2.87 9.78
N ILE A 149 0.44 2.11 10.84
CA ILE A 149 -0.32 2.62 11.99
C ILE A 149 0.49 3.55 12.86
N ILE A 150 1.79 3.30 13.04
CA ILE A 150 2.70 4.25 13.68
C ILE A 150 2.72 5.58 12.91
N SER A 151 2.75 5.53 11.57
CA SER A 151 2.69 6.72 10.73
C SER A 151 1.36 7.46 10.86
N VAL A 152 0.23 6.74 10.94
CA VAL A 152 -1.08 7.34 11.25
C VAL A 152 -1.04 8.07 12.60
N CYS A 153 -0.50 7.43 13.64
CA CYS A 153 -0.37 8.05 14.96
C CYS A 153 0.53 9.29 14.94
N ALA A 154 1.66 9.24 14.23
CA ALA A 154 2.58 10.36 14.10
C ALA A 154 1.96 11.55 13.36
N ASN A 155 1.22 11.29 12.28
CA ASN A 155 0.57 12.32 11.47
C ASN A 155 -0.67 12.93 12.14
N ALA A 156 -1.43 12.12 12.89
CA ALA A 156 -2.63 12.55 13.60
C ALA A 156 -2.36 13.11 15.00
N GLY A 157 -1.12 12.99 15.51
CA GLY A 157 -0.76 13.38 16.87
C GLY A 157 -1.27 12.44 17.96
N PHE A 158 -1.63 11.20 17.62
CA PHE A 158 -2.14 10.19 18.56
C PHE A 158 -1.00 9.47 19.30
N PHE A 159 -0.21 10.23 20.06
CA PHE A 159 0.97 9.73 20.75
C PHE A 159 0.68 8.52 21.65
N GLN A 160 -0.40 8.59 22.45
CA GLN A 160 -0.73 7.54 23.40
C GLN A 160 -1.00 6.20 22.72
N LEU A 161 -1.74 6.21 21.60
CA LEU A 161 -1.99 5.01 20.81
C LEU A 161 -0.71 4.46 20.17
N GLY A 162 0.14 5.35 19.63
CA GLY A 162 1.44 4.95 19.10
C GLY A 162 2.36 4.33 20.17
N LYS A 163 2.33 4.85 21.39
CA LYS A 163 3.08 4.30 22.53
C LYS A 163 2.56 2.94 22.98
N GLU A 164 1.23 2.75 22.99
CA GLU A 164 0.62 1.44 23.24
C GLU A 164 1.04 0.42 22.18
N LEU A 165 1.07 0.83 20.91
CA LEU A 165 1.54 -0.03 19.82
C LEU A 165 3.03 -0.37 19.94
N HIS A 166 3.88 0.61 20.32
CA HIS A 166 5.28 0.34 20.60
C HIS A 166 5.46 -0.69 21.74
N ALA A 167 4.73 -0.53 22.85
CA ALA A 167 4.77 -1.49 23.95
C ALA A 167 4.27 -2.88 23.54
N TYR A 168 3.26 -2.95 22.67
CA TYR A 168 2.78 -4.20 22.10
C TYR A 168 3.87 -4.90 21.29
N ILE A 169 4.55 -4.19 20.36
CA ILE A 169 5.64 -4.74 19.54
C ILE A 169 6.76 -5.30 20.42
N LEU A 170 7.20 -4.56 21.44
CA LEU A 170 8.24 -5.03 22.38
C LEU A 170 7.83 -6.31 23.14
N LYS A 171 6.53 -6.52 23.34
CA LYS A 171 6.01 -7.68 24.05
C LYS A 171 5.83 -8.90 23.14
N THR A 172 5.44 -8.70 21.88
CA THR A 172 5.12 -9.80 20.95
C THR A 172 6.31 -10.20 20.09
N GLU A 173 7.14 -9.24 19.69
CA GLU A 173 8.27 -9.45 18.79
C GLU A 173 9.58 -9.51 19.60
N VAL A 174 9.87 -10.70 20.16
CA VAL A 174 11.01 -10.88 21.09
C VAL A 174 12.36 -10.83 20.37
N ASN A 175 12.45 -11.30 19.13
CA ASN A 175 13.67 -11.30 18.30
C ASN A 175 13.32 -10.97 16.84
N PRO A 176 12.88 -9.74 16.54
CA PRO A 176 12.49 -9.37 15.19
C PRO A 176 13.70 -9.45 14.24
N SER A 177 13.45 -9.84 12.99
CA SER A 177 14.48 -9.79 11.96
C SER A 177 14.93 -8.33 11.71
N PRO A 178 16.12 -8.12 11.11
CA PRO A 178 16.52 -6.78 10.65
C PRO A 178 15.48 -6.14 9.72
N ASP A 179 14.89 -6.93 8.81
CA ASP A 179 13.88 -6.48 7.85
C ASP A 179 12.58 -6.01 8.52
N PHE A 180 12.24 -6.57 9.69
CA PHE A 180 11.13 -6.10 10.50
C PHE A 180 11.52 -4.88 11.36
N SER A 181 12.63 -5.00 12.08
CA SER A 181 13.02 -4.03 13.12
C SER A 181 13.45 -2.68 12.56
N LEU A 182 14.16 -2.64 11.43
CA LEU A 182 14.63 -1.40 10.81
C LEU A 182 13.47 -0.45 10.44
N PRO A 183 12.49 -0.84 9.61
CA PRO A 183 11.40 0.04 9.23
C PRO A 183 10.51 0.43 10.43
N VAL A 184 10.25 -0.50 11.35
CA VAL A 184 9.45 -0.24 12.55
C VAL A 184 10.13 0.79 13.45
N ASN A 185 11.43 0.66 13.72
CA ASN A 185 12.18 1.63 14.52
C ASN A 185 12.22 3.01 13.86
N ASN A 186 12.40 3.07 12.54
CA ASN A 186 12.33 4.32 11.78
C ASN A 186 10.97 5.03 11.93
N ALA A 187 9.88 4.26 11.88
CA ALA A 187 8.54 4.78 12.12
C ALA A 187 8.37 5.27 13.57
N LEU A 188 8.88 4.52 14.55
CA LEU A 188 8.82 4.90 15.97
C LEU A 188 9.60 6.18 16.27
N ILE A 189 10.82 6.33 15.73
CA ILE A 189 11.59 7.58 15.85
C ILE A 189 10.74 8.76 15.35
N THR A 190 10.09 8.60 14.20
CA THR A 190 9.23 9.63 13.61
C THR A 190 8.02 9.96 14.51
N LEU A 191 7.36 8.95 15.08
CA LEU A 191 6.25 9.13 16.02
C LEU A 191 6.68 9.92 17.26
N TYR A 192 7.71 9.45 17.96
CA TYR A 192 8.16 10.09 19.19
C TYR A 192 8.65 11.51 18.92
N TRP A 193 9.38 11.69 17.82
CA TRP A 193 9.81 13.02 17.38
C TRP A 193 8.65 13.97 17.15
N ARG A 194 7.71 13.63 16.25
CA ARG A 194 6.59 14.52 15.88
C ARG A 194 5.64 14.79 17.04
N CYS A 195 5.63 13.94 18.05
CA CYS A 195 4.88 14.15 19.29
C CYS A 195 5.69 14.86 20.40
N GLY A 196 6.86 15.42 20.06
CA GLY A 196 7.69 16.22 20.97
C GLY A 196 8.46 15.41 22.03
N ARG A 197 8.61 14.10 21.84
CA ARG A 197 9.38 13.18 22.69
C ARG A 197 10.76 12.94 22.10
N VAL A 198 11.52 14.02 22.03
CA VAL A 198 12.82 14.09 21.35
C VAL A 198 13.85 13.14 21.94
N ASP A 199 13.93 13.10 23.26
CA ASP A 199 14.94 12.29 23.95
C ASP A 199 14.63 10.80 23.78
N GLU A 200 13.37 10.39 23.90
CA GLU A 200 12.98 9.00 23.63
C GLU A 200 13.18 8.60 22.15
N ALA A 201 12.95 9.52 21.19
CA ALA A 201 13.27 9.27 19.79
C ALA A 201 14.78 9.02 19.58
N ARG A 202 15.63 9.79 20.28
CA ARG A 202 17.09 9.61 20.25
C ARG A 202 17.52 8.30 20.91
N GLU A 203 16.87 7.91 22.00
CA GLU A 203 17.11 6.61 22.65
C GLU A 203 16.84 5.46 21.68
N ILE A 204 15.67 5.44 21.02
CA ILE A 204 15.35 4.41 20.01
C ILE A 204 16.43 4.35 18.94
N PHE A 205 16.81 5.50 18.36
CA PHE A 205 17.87 5.58 17.36
C PHE A 205 19.21 5.03 17.86
N ASN A 206 19.59 5.32 19.10
CA ASN A 206 20.85 4.86 19.70
C ASN A 206 20.87 3.34 19.93
N TYR A 207 19.73 2.72 20.23
CA TYR A 207 19.63 1.27 20.43
C TYR A 207 19.52 0.46 19.12
N MET A 208 19.31 1.09 17.96
CA MET A 208 19.24 0.39 16.68
C MET A 208 20.59 -0.24 16.29
N PRO A 209 20.65 -1.56 16.03
CA PRO A 209 21.88 -2.24 15.62
C PRO A 209 22.29 -1.90 14.18
N VAL A 210 21.29 -1.64 13.32
CA VAL A 210 21.47 -1.25 11.90
C VAL A 210 20.69 0.04 11.67
N ARG A 211 21.26 0.96 10.89
CA ARG A 211 20.67 2.26 10.55
C ARG A 211 20.85 2.52 9.07
N ASP A 212 19.85 3.12 8.45
CA ASP A 212 19.86 3.49 7.04
C ASP A 212 19.66 5.00 6.86
N LEU A 213 19.60 5.45 5.60
CA LEU A 213 19.33 6.84 5.27
C LEU A 213 18.01 7.33 5.89
N VAL A 214 17.01 6.46 6.01
CA VAL A 214 15.72 6.79 6.63
C VAL A 214 15.89 7.04 8.13
N SER A 215 16.66 6.21 8.84
CA SER A 215 16.99 6.42 10.26
C SER A 215 17.64 7.79 10.50
N TRP A 216 18.63 8.13 9.67
CA TRP A 216 19.34 9.42 9.77
C TRP A 216 18.44 10.60 9.40
N ASN A 217 17.63 10.48 8.36
CA ASN A 217 16.69 11.54 7.97
C ASN A 217 15.62 11.77 9.04
N ALA A 218 15.17 10.72 9.72
CA ALA A 218 14.20 10.83 10.81
C ALA A 218 14.75 11.64 12.00
N ILE A 219 16.04 11.49 12.33
CA ILE A 219 16.70 12.24 13.42
C ILE A 219 17.29 13.60 12.97
N LEU A 220 17.48 13.84 11.67
CA LEU A 220 17.93 15.14 11.13
C LEU A 220 16.76 16.08 10.84
N SER A 221 15.60 15.56 10.45
CA SER A 221 14.33 16.31 10.44
C SER A 221 13.89 16.74 11.85
N ALA A 222 14.71 16.38 12.83
CA ALA A 222 14.58 16.60 14.25
C ALA A 222 15.58 17.61 14.84
N MET A 223 16.35 18.30 14.00
CA MET A 223 17.23 19.40 14.41
C MET A 223 16.75 20.74 13.90
#